data_AF-A0A923Y8A7-F1
#
_entry.id   AF-A0A923Y8A7-F1
#
_cell.length_a   1.000
_cell.length_b   1.000
_cell.length_c   1.000
_cell.angle_alpha   90.00
_cell.angle_beta   90.00
_cell.angle_gamma   90.00
#
_symmetry.space_group_name_H-M   'P 1'
#
loop_
_entity.id
_entity.type
_entity.pdbx_description
1 polymer ?
#
loop_
_entity_poly.entity_id
_entity_poly.type
_entity_poly.pdbx_seq_one_letter_code
_entity_poly.pdbx_strand_id
1 'polypeptide(L)'
;MNRDAPQGQHGGHGAPGERGEHRLAVMTNWAFFGSFGLCFTLSGFSASDLLAGLFGFALMATAFGAHVIINHLFRTRFSKGEVALGLTAFIVSVLGFVLSWLLVPHFDTANIAIGLAGFGLLFACFLFYLVAHHGVRGSIDMFDRVRRR
;
A
#
# COMPACT_ATOMS: atom_id res chain seq x y z
N MET A 1 -24.87 51.31 -11.54
CA MET A 1 -25.03 51.01 -10.09
C MET A 1 -25.01 49.48 -9.93
N ASN A 2 -23.91 48.83 -10.30
CA ASN A 2 -22.92 48.23 -9.39
C ASN A 2 -23.49 47.67 -8.07
N ARG A 3 -23.52 46.34 -7.93
CA ARG A 3 -23.09 45.62 -6.72
C ARG A 3 -22.59 44.23 -7.10
N ASP A 4 -21.28 44.14 -7.22
CA ASP A 4 -20.50 42.92 -7.03
C ASP A 4 -20.79 42.29 -5.66
N ALA A 5 -20.89 40.96 -5.62
CA ALA A 5 -20.62 40.18 -4.41
C ALA A 5 -20.03 38.82 -4.82
N PRO A 6 -18.72 38.58 -4.60
CA PRO A 6 -18.14 37.25 -4.75
C PRO A 6 -18.55 36.39 -3.55
N GLN A 7 -19.31 35.32 -3.80
CA GLN A 7 -19.55 34.30 -2.79
C GLN A 7 -18.25 33.55 -2.52
N GLY A 8 -17.76 33.71 -1.28
CA GLY A 8 -16.56 33.07 -0.76
C GLY A 8 -16.59 31.57 -0.94
N GLN A 9 -15.71 31.09 -1.80
CA GLN A 9 -15.35 29.70 -1.95
C GLN A 9 -14.55 29.29 -0.71
N HIS A 10 -15.25 28.93 0.38
CA HIS A 10 -14.67 28.22 1.52
C HIS A 10 -14.36 26.76 1.12
N GLY A 11 -13.41 26.59 0.19
CA GLY A 11 -12.74 25.32 -0.04
C GLY A 11 -11.51 25.29 0.86
N GLY A 12 -11.53 24.47 1.91
CA GLY A 12 -10.36 24.22 2.77
C GLY A 12 -9.17 23.75 1.95
N HIS A 13 -8.35 24.69 1.51
CA HIS A 13 -7.04 24.44 0.94
C HIS A 13 -6.07 24.31 2.13
N GLY A 14 -5.70 23.07 2.46
CA GLY A 14 -4.51 22.82 3.27
C GLY A 14 -3.35 23.62 2.71
N ALA A 15 -2.59 24.28 3.58
CA ALA A 15 -1.55 25.22 3.18
C ALA A 15 -0.57 24.53 2.21
N PRO A 16 0.00 25.23 1.22
CA PRO A 16 0.92 24.62 0.25
C PRO A 16 2.11 23.87 0.91
N GLY A 17 2.49 24.23 2.14
CA GLY A 17 3.47 23.49 2.95
C GLY A 17 3.02 22.08 3.37
N GLU A 18 1.79 21.89 3.84
CA GLU A 18 1.29 20.61 4.38
C GLU A 18 1.28 19.48 3.33
N ARG A 19 1.00 19.82 2.06
CA ARG A 19 1.07 18.87 0.94
C ARG A 19 2.50 18.44 0.60
N GLY A 20 3.47 19.34 0.80
CA GLY A 20 4.89 19.04 0.62
C GLY A 20 5.41 18.11 1.71
N GLU A 21 5.07 18.40 2.96
CA GLU A 21 5.43 17.60 4.14
C GLU A 21 4.87 16.18 4.07
N HIS A 22 3.59 16.04 3.68
CA HIS A 22 2.96 14.74 3.46
C HIS A 22 3.70 13.91 2.40
N ARG A 23 3.97 14.48 1.21
CA ARG A 23 4.72 13.77 0.15
C ARG A 23 6.11 13.39 0.61
N LEU A 24 6.82 14.27 1.32
CA LEU A 24 8.15 13.98 1.83
C LEU A 24 8.12 12.83 2.82
N ALA A 25 7.17 12.83 3.77
CA ALA A 25 7.02 11.76 4.76
C ALA A 25 6.72 10.39 4.12
N VAL A 26 5.84 10.36 3.11
CA VAL A 26 5.56 9.12 2.36
C VAL A 26 6.80 8.65 1.60
N MET A 27 7.48 9.56 0.90
CA MET A 27 8.65 9.21 0.10
C MET A 27 9.82 8.73 0.96
N THR A 28 10.09 9.37 2.11
CA THR A 28 11.15 8.94 3.03
C THR A 28 10.83 7.61 3.68
N ASN A 29 9.56 7.37 4.05
CA ASN A 29 9.10 6.09 4.56
C ASN A 29 9.35 4.95 3.55
N TRP A 30 8.97 5.15 2.28
CA TRP A 30 9.20 4.15 1.24
C TRP A 30 10.68 4.03 0.85
N ALA A 31 11.42 5.13 0.80
CA ALA A 31 12.86 5.10 0.50
C ALA A 31 13.63 4.32 1.56
N PHE A 32 13.22 4.38 2.83
CA PHE A 32 13.82 3.62 3.91
C PHE A 32 13.27 2.19 3.95
N PHE A 33 12.05 2.00 4.44
CA PHE A 33 11.49 0.66 4.67
C PHE A 33 11.28 -0.13 3.38
N GLY A 34 10.95 0.55 2.27
CA GLY A 34 10.83 -0.08 0.96
C GLY A 34 12.17 -0.56 0.41
N SER A 35 13.20 0.30 0.38
CA SER A 35 14.51 -0.13 -0.14
C SER A 35 15.12 -1.25 0.70
N PHE A 36 15.08 -1.14 2.03
CA PHE A 36 15.59 -2.20 2.91
C PHE A 36 14.76 -3.48 2.81
N GLY A 37 13.43 -3.38 2.82
CA GLY A 37 12.56 -4.54 2.66
C GLY A 37 12.79 -5.28 1.35
N LEU A 38 12.98 -4.54 0.25
CA LEU A 38 13.28 -5.13 -1.06
C LEU A 38 14.65 -5.83 -1.06
N CYS A 39 15.67 -5.19 -0.48
CA CYS A 39 17.01 -5.74 -0.38
C CYS A 39 17.03 -7.06 0.42
N PHE A 40 16.40 -7.08 1.60
CA PHE A 40 16.29 -8.30 2.41
C PHE A 40 15.48 -9.40 1.73
N THR A 41 14.41 -9.03 1.00
CA THR A 41 13.61 -9.99 0.24
C THR A 41 14.45 -10.65 -0.86
N LEU A 42 15.15 -9.85 -1.68
CA LEU A 42 16.03 -10.34 -2.72
C LEU A 42 17.19 -11.17 -2.16
N SER A 43 17.77 -10.73 -1.04
CA SER A 43 18.82 -11.47 -0.34
C SER A 43 18.32 -12.81 0.18
N GLY A 44 17.10 -12.87 0.74
CA GLY A 44 16.48 -14.11 1.21
C GLY A 44 16.28 -15.11 0.08
N PHE A 45 15.79 -14.67 -1.08
CA PHE A 45 15.66 -15.52 -2.27
C PHE A 45 17.01 -16.00 -2.83
N SER A 46 18.03 -15.14 -2.81
CA SER A 46 19.37 -15.48 -3.30
C SER A 46 20.08 -16.50 -2.41
N ALA A 47 19.94 -16.36 -1.09
CA ALA A 47 20.57 -17.22 -0.10
C ALA A 47 19.72 -18.43 0.32
N SER A 48 18.49 -18.57 -0.20
CA SER A 48 17.47 -19.51 0.29
C SER A 48 17.22 -19.37 1.81
N ASP A 49 17.40 -18.18 2.37
CA ASP A 49 17.25 -17.91 3.80
C ASP A 49 15.83 -17.39 4.10
N LEU A 50 15.04 -18.27 4.74
CA LEU A 50 13.65 -17.99 5.11
C LEU A 50 13.52 -16.77 6.04
N LEU A 51 14.43 -16.61 7.01
CA LEU A 51 14.34 -15.53 7.99
C LEU A 51 14.63 -14.19 7.33
N ALA A 52 15.65 -14.13 6.48
CA ALA A 52 15.98 -12.91 5.73
C ALA A 52 14.84 -12.50 4.79
N GLY A 53 14.24 -13.47 4.08
CA GLY A 53 13.09 -13.23 3.20
C GLY A 53 11.87 -12.73 3.95
N LEU A 54 11.48 -13.39 5.05
CA LEU A 54 10.36 -12.98 5.89
C LEU A 54 10.58 -11.61 6.52
N PHE A 55 11.81 -11.30 6.94
CA PHE A 55 12.15 -9.99 7.48
C PHE A 55 11.98 -8.88 6.43
N GLY A 56 12.36 -9.15 5.17
CA GLY A 56 12.11 -8.23 4.06
C GLY A 56 10.62 -7.94 3.84
N PHE A 57 9.78 -8.98 3.86
CA PHE A 57 8.33 -8.82 3.77
C PHE A 57 7.72 -8.11 4.99
N ALA A 58 8.22 -8.36 6.20
CA ALA A 58 7.80 -7.66 7.41
C ALA A 58 8.12 -6.16 7.35
N LEU A 59 9.28 -5.79 6.81
CA LEU A 59 9.62 -4.38 6.55
C LEU A 59 8.69 -3.74 5.53
N MET A 60 8.32 -4.46 4.47
CA MET A 60 7.33 -3.99 3.50
C MET A 60 5.95 -3.76 4.12
N ALA A 61 5.48 -4.69 4.94
CA ALA A 61 4.23 -4.53 5.68
C ALA A 61 4.30 -3.34 6.64
N THR A 62 5.45 -3.10 7.27
CA THR A 62 5.69 -1.94 8.13
C THR A 62 5.67 -0.63 7.33
N ALA A 63 6.31 -0.59 6.16
CA ALA A 63 6.28 0.55 5.25
C ALA A 63 4.83 0.91 4.86
N PHE A 64 4.04 -0.12 4.55
CA PHE A 64 2.63 0.03 4.22
C PHE A 64 1.81 0.56 5.42
N GLY A 65 1.99 -0.03 6.60
CA GLY A 65 1.33 0.42 7.83
C GLY A 65 1.67 1.86 8.18
N ALA A 66 2.95 2.24 8.09
CA ALA A 66 3.40 3.61 8.30
C ALA A 66 2.78 4.58 7.28
N HIS A 67 2.65 4.20 6.02
CA HIS A 67 1.94 5.01 5.02
C HIS A 67 0.47 5.21 5.40
N VAL A 68 -0.22 4.17 5.87
CA VAL A 68 -1.61 4.30 6.37
C VAL A 68 -1.68 5.30 7.54
N ILE A 69 -0.73 5.23 8.49
CA ILE A 69 -0.67 6.13 9.64
C ILE A 69 -0.38 7.57 9.21
N ILE A 70 0.55 7.79 8.28
CA ILE A 70 0.85 9.10 7.69
C ILE A 70 -0.42 9.66 7.03
N ASN A 71 -1.11 8.88 6.20
CA ASN A 71 -2.35 9.31 5.57
C ASN A 71 -3.43 9.67 6.61
N HIS A 72 -3.51 8.93 7.71
CA HIS A 72 -4.40 9.24 8.81
C HIS A 72 -4.03 10.56 9.53
N LEU A 73 -2.74 10.81 9.82
CA LEU A 73 -2.27 12.04 10.47
C LEU A 73 -2.58 13.29 9.63
N PHE A 74 -2.29 13.23 8.34
CA PHE A 74 -2.50 14.35 7.41
C PHE A 74 -3.96 14.44 6.90
N ARG A 75 -4.85 13.57 7.39
CA ARG A 75 -6.27 13.45 6.96
C ARG A 75 -6.42 13.30 5.44
N THR A 76 -5.42 12.72 4.79
CA THR A 76 -5.39 12.43 3.36
C THR A 76 -5.87 11.01 3.10
N ARG A 77 -6.25 10.73 1.85
CA ARG A 77 -6.59 9.37 1.39
C ARG A 77 -5.59 8.93 0.35
N PHE A 78 -5.42 7.61 0.24
CA PHE A 78 -4.70 7.02 -0.87
C PHE A 78 -5.29 7.50 -2.21
N SER A 79 -4.42 8.01 -3.06
CA SER A 79 -4.75 8.36 -4.44
C SER A 79 -5.04 7.11 -5.25
N LYS A 80 -5.94 7.23 -6.24
CA LYS A 80 -6.18 6.14 -7.23
C LYS A 80 -4.87 5.67 -7.88
N GLY A 81 -3.91 6.58 -8.08
CA GLY A 81 -2.60 6.26 -8.64
C GLY A 81 -1.71 5.45 -7.68
N GLU A 82 -1.77 5.71 -6.38
CA GLU A 82 -0.98 4.97 -5.38
C GLU A 82 -1.50 3.54 -5.20
N VAL A 83 -2.83 3.37 -5.22
CA VAL A 83 -3.47 2.04 -5.23
C VAL A 83 -3.11 1.28 -6.49
N ALA A 84 -3.17 1.93 -7.65
CA ALA A 84 -2.78 1.32 -8.92
C ALA A 84 -1.31 0.91 -8.92
N LEU A 85 -0.41 1.71 -8.33
CA LEU A 85 1.01 1.39 -8.20
C LEU A 85 1.24 0.19 -7.28
N GLY A 86 0.59 0.15 -6.12
CA GLY A 86 0.65 -0.99 -5.21
C GLY A 86 0.13 -2.29 -5.85
N LEU A 87 -0.99 -2.21 -6.57
CA LEU A 87 -1.57 -3.35 -7.28
C LEU A 87 -0.67 -3.82 -8.43
N THR A 88 -0.12 -2.89 -9.21
CA THR A 88 0.80 -3.21 -10.30
C THR A 88 2.07 -3.88 -9.77
N ALA A 89 2.65 -3.33 -8.70
CA ALA A 89 3.80 -3.94 -8.03
C ALA A 89 3.49 -5.36 -7.55
N PHE A 90 2.33 -5.57 -6.92
CA PHE A 90 1.88 -6.89 -6.48
C PHE A 90 1.76 -7.88 -7.65
N ILE A 91 1.08 -7.49 -8.74
CA ILE A 91 0.91 -8.33 -9.93
C ILE A 91 2.27 -8.69 -10.54
N VAL A 92 3.17 -7.71 -10.69
CA VAL A 92 4.52 -7.92 -11.23
C VAL A 92 5.30 -8.88 -10.33
N SER A 93 5.21 -8.75 -9.00
CA SER A 93 5.85 -9.67 -8.06
C SER A 93 5.31 -11.10 -8.17
N VAL A 94 3.98 -11.28 -8.28
CA VAL A 94 3.36 -12.60 -8.45
C VAL A 94 3.80 -13.24 -9.77
N LEU A 95 3.74 -12.49 -10.87
CA LEU A 95 4.17 -12.98 -12.18
C LEU A 95 5.66 -13.33 -12.19
N GLY A 96 6.50 -12.49 -11.58
CA GLY A 96 7.93 -12.76 -11.42
C GLY A 96 8.18 -14.05 -10.67
N PHE A 97 7.49 -14.28 -9.55
CA PHE A 97 7.61 -15.50 -8.78
C PHE A 97 7.16 -16.75 -9.55
N VAL A 98 6.01 -16.70 -10.23
CA VAL A 98 5.52 -17.81 -11.06
C VAL A 98 6.49 -18.12 -12.18
N LEU A 99 7.06 -17.09 -12.82
CA LEU A 99 8.04 -17.26 -13.88
C LEU A 99 9.35 -17.85 -13.35
N SER A 100 9.83 -17.40 -12.19
CA SER A 100 10.99 -18.00 -11.51
C SER A 100 10.76 -19.47 -11.19
N TRP A 101 9.56 -19.83 -10.72
CA TRP A 101 9.20 -21.23 -10.46
C TRP A 101 9.17 -22.09 -11.74
N LEU A 102 8.68 -21.53 -12.85
CA LEU A 102 8.58 -22.26 -14.13
C LEU A 102 9.93 -22.42 -14.84
N LEU A 103 10.81 -21.42 -14.72
CA LEU A 103 12.10 -21.38 -15.43
C LEU A 103 13.24 -22.08 -14.68
N VAL A 104 13.13 -22.26 -13.37
CA VAL A 104 14.22 -22.80 -12.53
C VAL A 104 13.92 -24.27 -12.15
N PRO A 105 14.68 -25.25 -12.68
CA PRO A 105 14.40 -26.68 -12.49
C PRO A 105 14.61 -27.24 -11.07
N HIS A 106 15.30 -26.49 -10.20
CA HIS A 106 15.57 -26.83 -8.80
C HIS A 106 15.12 -25.67 -7.91
N PHE A 107 13.79 -25.49 -7.82
CA PHE A 107 13.24 -24.47 -6.96
C PHE A 107 13.24 -24.95 -5.51
N ASP A 108 14.07 -24.32 -4.69
CA ASP A 108 14.22 -24.67 -3.30
C ASP A 108 12.92 -24.47 -2.51
N THR A 109 12.62 -25.40 -1.60
CA THR A 109 11.43 -25.35 -0.74
C THR A 109 11.38 -24.10 0.13
N ALA A 110 12.54 -23.59 0.56
CA ALA A 110 12.65 -22.34 1.29
C ALA A 110 12.13 -21.14 0.48
N ASN A 111 12.47 -21.07 -0.81
CA ASN A 111 12.01 -20.00 -1.70
C ASN A 111 10.50 -20.07 -1.95
N ILE A 112 9.91 -21.26 -1.99
CA ILE A 112 8.46 -21.45 -2.05
C ILE A 112 7.81 -20.89 -0.76
N ALA A 113 8.33 -21.26 0.41
CA ALA A 113 7.81 -20.79 1.69
C ALA A 113 7.91 -19.27 1.84
N ILE A 114 9.04 -18.66 1.47
CA ILE A 114 9.26 -17.20 1.44
C ILE A 114 8.21 -16.54 0.54
N GLY A 115 8.04 -17.04 -0.68
CA GLY A 115 7.06 -16.51 -1.63
C GLY A 115 5.63 -16.60 -1.09
N LEU A 116 5.21 -17.79 -0.62
CA LEU A 116 3.85 -18.00 -0.11
C LEU A 116 3.54 -17.11 1.09
N ALA A 117 4.46 -17.03 2.06
CA ALA A 117 4.31 -16.19 3.23
C ALA A 117 4.29 -14.70 2.87
N GLY A 118 5.16 -14.28 1.94
CA GLY A 118 5.21 -12.91 1.44
C GLY A 118 3.93 -12.49 0.73
N PHE A 119 3.41 -13.32 -0.18
CA PHE A 119 2.14 -13.04 -0.86
C PHE A 119 0.96 -13.08 0.10
N GLY A 120 0.94 -14.01 1.06
CA GLY A 120 -0.08 -14.05 2.10
C GLY A 120 -0.11 -12.75 2.93
N LEU A 121 1.07 -12.24 3.29
CA LEU A 121 1.20 -10.98 4.01
C LEU A 121 0.76 -9.78 3.18
N LEU A 122 1.19 -9.69 1.92
CA LEU A 122 0.76 -8.62 1.01
C LEU A 122 -0.76 -8.65 0.78
N PHE A 123 -1.34 -9.84 0.63
CA PHE A 123 -2.78 -10.01 0.53
C PHE A 123 -3.49 -9.57 1.82
N ALA A 124 -2.95 -9.92 3.00
CA ALA A 124 -3.48 -9.44 4.27
C ALA A 124 -3.42 -7.91 4.38
N CYS A 125 -2.33 -7.27 3.95
CA CYS A 125 -2.23 -5.80 3.88
C CYS A 125 -3.28 -5.20 2.94
N PHE A 126 -3.52 -5.84 1.80
CA PHE A 126 -4.56 -5.42 0.86
C PHE A 126 -5.97 -5.55 1.45
N LEU A 127 -6.27 -6.65 2.14
CA LEU A 127 -7.53 -6.81 2.87
C LEU A 127 -7.69 -5.77 3.97
N PHE A 128 -6.63 -5.52 4.74
CA PHE A 128 -6.61 -4.46 5.75
C PHE A 128 -6.91 -3.10 5.15
N TYR A 129 -6.34 -2.80 3.98
CA TYR A 129 -6.64 -1.58 3.23
C TYR A 129 -8.11 -1.51 2.80
N LEU A 130 -8.68 -2.59 2.27
CA LEU A 130 -10.11 -2.62 1.90
C LEU A 130 -11.00 -2.37 3.12
N VAL A 131 -10.71 -3.03 4.25
CA VAL A 131 -11.46 -2.85 5.50
C VAL A 131 -11.34 -1.42 6.03
N ALA A 132 -10.12 -0.86 6.06
CA ALA A 132 -9.87 0.48 6.54
C ALA A 132 -10.48 1.56 5.64
N HIS A 133 -10.45 1.37 4.31
CA HIS A 133 -10.90 2.38 3.37
C HIS A 133 -12.39 2.26 3.01
N HIS A 134 -12.85 1.09 2.58
CA HIS A 134 -14.25 0.94 2.19
C HIS A 134 -15.14 0.87 3.42
N GLY A 135 -14.62 0.38 4.55
CA GLY A 135 -15.37 0.21 5.77
C GLY A 135 -16.53 -0.77 5.57
N VAL A 136 -16.77 -1.63 6.53
CA VAL A 136 -18.07 -2.33 6.64
C VAL A 136 -19.25 -1.31 6.57
N ARG A 137 -18.98 -0.03 6.89
CA ARG A 137 -19.90 1.11 6.90
C ARG A 137 -20.38 1.61 5.53
N GLY A 138 -19.60 1.53 4.45
CA GLY A 138 -20.04 1.99 3.12
C GLY A 138 -21.11 1.10 2.49
N SER A 139 -21.05 -0.21 2.77
CA SER A 139 -22.02 -1.19 2.28
C SER A 139 -23.37 -1.07 3.00
N ILE A 140 -23.36 -0.73 4.30
CA ILE A 140 -24.57 -0.52 5.10
C ILE A 140 -25.31 0.75 4.67
N ASP A 141 -24.59 1.84 4.40
CA ASP A 141 -25.20 3.12 3.99
C ASP A 141 -25.86 3.05 2.59
N MET A 142 -25.36 2.18 1.70
CA MET A 142 -26.02 1.88 0.42
C MET A 142 -27.30 1.05 0.61
N PHE A 143 -27.28 0.06 1.52
CA PHE A 143 -28.46 -0.75 1.84
C PHE A 143 -29.57 0.07 2.50
N ASP A 144 -29.23 1.01 3.38
CA ASP A 144 -30.20 1.93 3.99
C ASP A 144 -30.81 2.90 2.95
N ARG A 145 -30.06 3.27 1.92
CA ARG A 145 -30.55 4.15 0.84
C ARG A 145 -31.52 3.43 -0.11
N VAL A 146 -31.36 2.12 -0.30
CA VAL A 146 -32.29 1.27 -1.07
C VAL A 146 -33.56 0.95 -0.27
N ARG A 147 -33.44 0.75 1.05
CA ARG A 147 -34.59 0.46 1.93
C ARG A 147 -35.57 1.63 2.11
N ARG A 148 -35.13 2.87 1.88
CA ARG A 148 -35.96 4.08 2.01
C ARG A 148 -36.65 4.52 0.71
N ARG A 149 -36.59 3.72 -0.36
CA ARG A 149 -37.44 3.86 -1.54
C ARG A 149 -38.53 2.81 -1.53
#